data_AF-A0A2W0FHS7-F1
#
_entry.id   AF-A0A2W0FHS7-F1
#
_cell.length_a   1.000
_cell.length_b   1.000
_cell.length_c   1.000
_cell.angle_alpha   90.00
_cell.angle_beta   90.00
_cell.angle_gamma   90.00
#
_symmetry.space_group_name_H-M   'P 1'
#
loop_
_entity.id
_entity.type
_entity.pdbx_description
1 polymer ?
#
loop_
_entity_poly.entity_id
_entity_poly.type
_entity_poly.pdbx_seq_one_letter_code
_entity_poly.pdbx_strand_id
1 'polypeptide(L)'
;MDPFAPANMVLGQELTEDNSGLMAWLRSYESGPSSTTTQPRLLVERIGLFPSSGEIRCAVRNPTAVLAYLRSLYASKALDVDESDGLSLTFAEWRCKIHLTQTGPEIVLNVESRGDVALMQLKTAELLARIDEKSSSES
;
A
#
# COMPACT_ATOMS: atom_id res chain seq x y z
N MET A 1 58.29 -23.73 30.24
CA MET A 1 58.16 -25.09 29.69
C MET A 1 57.08 -25.73 30.54
N ASP A 2 55.85 -25.94 30.07
CA ASP A 2 55.43 -26.43 28.76
C ASP A 2 53.97 -25.94 28.46
N PRO A 3 53.32 -26.32 27.34
CA PRO A 3 52.62 -25.46 26.40
C PRO A 3 51.15 -25.91 26.23
N PHE A 4 50.48 -25.47 25.16
CA PHE A 4 49.15 -25.87 24.67
C PHE A 4 47.93 -25.07 25.19
N ALA A 5 47.44 -24.24 24.27
CA ALA A 5 46.18 -23.50 24.16
C ALA A 5 44.92 -24.42 24.23
N PRO A 6 43.67 -23.99 23.94
CA PRO A 6 43.16 -22.66 23.55
C PRO A 6 41.84 -22.25 24.24
N ALA A 7 41.37 -20.99 24.08
CA ALA A 7 39.97 -20.69 23.74
C ALA A 7 39.64 -19.18 23.81
N ASN A 8 38.97 -18.74 22.74
CA ASN A 8 37.92 -17.71 22.68
C ASN A 8 38.27 -16.22 22.86
N MET A 9 38.67 -15.64 21.72
CA MET A 9 38.02 -14.51 21.05
C MET A 9 36.69 -14.05 21.68
N VAL A 10 36.67 -12.86 22.27
CA VAL A 10 35.48 -11.99 22.29
C VAL A 10 35.96 -10.56 21.99
N LEU A 11 35.67 -10.12 20.78
CA LEU A 11 35.99 -8.78 20.29
C LEU A 11 34.77 -7.92 20.65
N GLY A 12 34.83 -7.30 21.82
CA GLY A 12 33.89 -6.24 22.20
C GLY A 12 34.48 -4.91 21.79
N GLN A 13 33.94 -4.29 20.74
CA GLN A 13 34.09 -2.85 20.51
C GLN A 13 32.79 -2.29 19.95
N GLU A 14 32.07 -1.61 20.83
CA GLU A 14 31.07 -0.60 20.55
C GLU A 14 31.73 0.54 19.76
N LEU A 15 31.14 0.91 18.62
CA LEU A 15 31.41 2.18 17.94
C LEU A 15 30.07 2.75 17.49
N THR A 16 29.75 3.89 18.09
CA THR A 16 28.76 4.85 17.66
C THR A 16 29.23 5.57 16.38
N GLU A 17 28.31 6.33 15.79
CA GLU A 17 28.51 7.40 14.80
C GLU A 17 28.43 7.01 13.31
N ASP A 18 27.29 7.42 12.74
CA ASP A 18 27.15 8.31 11.59
C ASP A 18 28.13 8.13 10.43
N ASN A 19 27.58 7.85 9.24
CA ASN A 19 27.62 8.75 8.08
C ASN A 19 27.45 7.96 6.77
N SER A 20 26.48 8.40 5.98
CA SER A 20 26.46 8.52 4.53
C SER A 20 27.28 7.54 3.66
N GLY A 21 26.55 6.89 2.77
CA GLY A 21 27.05 6.33 1.51
C GLY A 21 26.02 5.35 1.00
N LEU A 22 25.07 5.73 0.15
CA LEU A 22 25.31 5.82 -1.29
C LEU A 22 24.15 6.61 -1.93
N MET A 23 24.25 7.94 -1.94
CA MET A 23 23.45 8.78 -2.85
C MET A 23 24.38 9.27 -3.94
N ALA A 24 24.39 8.55 -5.05
CA ALA A 24 25.04 9.00 -6.27
C ALA A 24 24.13 8.67 -7.46
N TRP A 25 23.89 9.72 -8.26
CA TRP A 25 23.24 9.75 -9.58
C TRP A 25 21.70 9.68 -9.53
N LEU A 26 20.93 10.67 -9.98
CA LEU A 26 21.09 11.52 -11.16
C LEU A 26 20.54 12.93 -10.90
N ARG A 27 21.32 13.95 -11.29
CA ARG A 27 20.79 15.27 -11.65
C ARG A 27 20.26 15.22 -13.08
N SER A 28 19.25 16.06 -13.31
CA SER A 28 18.75 16.58 -14.59
C SER A 28 17.60 15.83 -15.26
N TYR A 29 16.37 16.26 -14.96
CA TYR A 29 15.43 16.66 -16.01
C TYR A 29 14.44 17.69 -15.44
N GLU A 30 14.53 18.93 -15.91
CA GLU A 30 13.46 19.91 -15.76
C GLU A 30 12.40 19.69 -16.84
N SER A 31 11.18 20.11 -16.49
CA SER A 31 10.07 20.54 -17.36
C SER A 31 9.21 19.48 -18.06
N GLY A 32 8.03 19.30 -17.47
CA GLY A 32 6.80 18.89 -18.12
C GLY A 32 5.67 18.79 -17.09
N PRO A 33 4.61 19.61 -17.15
CA PRO A 33 3.50 19.49 -16.22
C PRO A 33 2.50 18.41 -16.67
N SER A 34 2.01 17.69 -15.66
CA SER A 34 0.69 17.06 -15.60
C SER A 34 0.49 15.72 -16.30
N SER A 35 0.02 14.76 -15.49
CA SER A 35 -0.65 13.48 -15.84
C SER A 35 0.25 12.24 -15.86
N THR A 36 0.75 11.83 -14.69
CA THR A 36 1.35 10.50 -14.48
C THR A 36 0.57 9.70 -13.44
N THR A 37 -0.64 9.27 -13.78
CA THR A 37 -1.20 8.06 -13.14
C THR A 37 -0.80 6.89 -14.02
N THR A 38 0.45 6.48 -13.88
CA THR A 38 1.02 5.28 -14.47
C THR A 38 0.19 4.09 -14.03
N GLN A 39 -0.59 3.55 -14.97
CA GLN A 39 -1.32 2.30 -14.80
C GLN A 39 -0.33 1.19 -14.38
N PRO A 40 -0.54 0.47 -13.27
CA PRO A 40 0.36 -0.58 -12.84
C PRO A 40 0.21 -1.80 -13.76
N ARG A 41 0.99 -1.83 -14.84
CA ARG A 41 1.08 -2.94 -15.82
C ARG A 41 2.16 -3.96 -15.41
N LEU A 42 2.27 -4.30 -14.12
CA LEU A 42 3.34 -5.20 -13.63
C LEU A 42 2.85 -6.17 -12.54
N LEU A 43 1.82 -6.97 -12.84
CA LEU A 43 1.43 -8.06 -11.94
C LEU A 43 0.91 -9.30 -12.69
N VAL A 44 1.49 -9.62 -13.85
CA VAL A 44 0.90 -10.60 -14.78
C VAL A 44 1.28 -12.06 -14.54
N GLU A 45 2.21 -12.43 -13.63
CA GLU A 45 2.75 -13.80 -13.71
C GLU A 45 2.75 -14.67 -12.44
N ARG A 46 2.19 -14.27 -11.29
CA ARG A 46 2.36 -15.10 -10.07
C ARG A 46 1.20 -15.28 -9.09
N ILE A 47 -0.06 -15.11 -9.50
CA ILE A 47 -1.18 -15.23 -8.55
C ILE A 47 -2.40 -15.96 -9.12
N GLY A 48 -2.25 -17.24 -9.49
CA GLY A 48 -3.35 -18.02 -10.06
C GLY A 48 -4.51 -18.35 -9.10
N LEU A 49 -4.43 -18.00 -7.80
CA LEU A 49 -5.45 -18.35 -6.81
C LEU A 49 -6.12 -17.14 -6.14
N PHE A 50 -5.39 -16.05 -5.91
CA PHE A 50 -5.93 -14.84 -5.24
C PHE A 50 -5.32 -13.54 -5.77
N PRO A 51 -5.64 -13.13 -7.02
CA PRO A 51 -5.05 -11.93 -7.58
C PRO A 51 -5.41 -10.70 -6.74
N SER A 52 -4.37 -9.98 -6.34
CA SER A 52 -4.43 -8.78 -5.51
C SER A 52 -4.00 -7.56 -6.31
N SER A 53 -4.63 -6.41 -6.10
CA SER A 53 -4.20 -5.12 -6.66
C SER A 53 -2.84 -4.68 -6.11
N GLY A 54 -2.47 -5.20 -4.93
CA GLY A 54 -1.39 -4.68 -4.11
C GLY A 54 -1.83 -3.43 -3.35
N GLU A 55 -0.89 -2.86 -2.60
CA GLU A 55 -1.09 -1.64 -1.82
C GLU A 55 -1.06 -0.40 -2.73
N ILE A 56 -2.22 0.17 -3.00
CA ILE A 56 -2.36 1.40 -3.78
C ILE A 56 -2.51 2.57 -2.82
N ARG A 57 -1.53 3.48 -2.86
CA ARG A 57 -1.55 4.70 -2.07
C ARG A 57 -2.30 5.79 -2.84
N CYS A 58 -3.31 6.37 -2.21
CA CYS A 58 -4.07 7.49 -2.76
C CYS A 58 -3.93 8.68 -1.81
N ALA A 59 -3.40 9.79 -2.31
CA ALA A 59 -3.39 11.05 -1.60
C ALA A 59 -4.80 11.67 -1.65
N VAL A 60 -5.42 11.88 -0.50
CA VAL A 60 -6.81 12.35 -0.39
C VAL A 60 -6.88 13.41 0.69
N ARG A 61 -7.59 14.52 0.47
CA ARG A 61 -7.62 15.61 1.47
C ARG A 61 -8.21 15.20 2.81
N ASN A 62 -9.31 14.44 2.78
CA ASN A 62 -10.06 14.01 3.96
C ASN A 62 -10.23 12.49 3.96
N PRO A 63 -9.22 11.74 4.41
CA PRO A 63 -9.24 10.28 4.27
C PRO A 63 -10.33 9.63 5.13
N THR A 64 -10.65 10.20 6.29
CA THR A 64 -11.78 9.76 7.14
C THR A 64 -13.13 9.92 6.43
N ALA A 65 -13.34 11.03 5.70
CA ALA A 65 -14.58 11.27 4.97
C ALA A 65 -14.74 10.32 3.79
N VAL A 66 -13.65 10.03 3.07
CA VAL A 66 -13.61 9.02 2.00
C VAL A 66 -13.94 7.64 2.55
N LEU A 67 -13.35 7.26 3.69
CA LEU A 67 -13.59 5.96 4.31
C LEU A 67 -15.06 5.80 4.73
N ALA A 68 -15.67 6.82 5.37
CA ALA A 68 -17.09 6.81 5.72
C ALA A 68 -18.02 6.73 4.50
N TYR A 69 -17.66 7.41 3.40
CA TYR A 69 -18.39 7.35 2.13
C TYR A 69 -18.34 5.94 1.51
N LEU A 70 -17.14 5.37 1.39
CA LEU A 70 -16.96 4.01 0.87
C LEU A 70 -17.70 3.00 1.73
N ARG A 71 -17.56 3.10 3.06
CA ARG A 71 -18.34 2.27 3.98
C ARG A 71 -19.83 2.36 3.69
N SER A 72 -20.40 3.55 3.60
CA SER A 72 -21.85 3.69 3.38
C SER A 72 -22.31 3.05 2.06
N LEU A 73 -21.49 3.12 1.01
CA LEU A 73 -21.78 2.50 -0.29
C LEU A 73 -21.68 0.97 -0.28
N TYR A 74 -20.68 0.44 0.44
CA TYR A 74 -20.30 -0.97 0.34
C TYR A 74 -20.72 -1.81 1.54
N ALA A 75 -20.94 -1.23 2.72
CA ALA A 75 -21.35 -1.97 3.91
C ALA A 75 -22.69 -2.69 3.72
N SER A 76 -23.59 -2.13 2.90
CA SER A 76 -24.86 -2.78 2.56
C SER A 76 -24.70 -3.97 1.61
N LYS A 77 -23.57 -4.07 0.92
CA LYS A 77 -23.27 -5.12 -0.08
C LYS A 77 -22.25 -6.14 0.43
N ALA A 78 -21.49 -5.80 1.46
CA ALA A 78 -20.47 -6.64 2.05
C ALA A 78 -21.11 -7.72 2.92
N LEU A 79 -20.48 -8.90 2.93
CA LEU A 79 -20.85 -9.99 3.84
C LEU A 79 -20.35 -9.73 5.25
N ASP A 80 -19.18 -9.11 5.35
CA ASP A 80 -18.52 -8.77 6.59
C ASP A 80 -17.82 -7.40 6.45
N VAL A 81 -17.92 -6.59 7.50
CA VAL A 81 -17.37 -5.25 7.58
C VAL A 81 -16.63 -5.14 8.89
N ASP A 82 -15.31 -4.93 8.81
CA ASP A 82 -14.47 -4.66 9.97
C ASP A 82 -13.92 -3.24 9.89
N GLU A 83 -14.04 -2.51 11.01
CA GLU A 83 -13.61 -1.13 11.14
C GLU A 83 -12.49 -0.97 12.20
N SER A 84 -11.91 -2.08 12.66
CA SER A 84 -10.98 -2.09 13.79
C SER A 84 -9.61 -1.52 13.42
N ASP A 85 -9.16 -1.74 12.18
CA ASP A 85 -7.86 -1.31 11.64
C ASP A 85 -8.05 -0.62 10.27
N GLY A 86 -8.98 0.35 10.21
CA GLY A 86 -9.38 1.02 8.99
C GLY A 86 -10.77 0.59 8.52
N LEU A 87 -10.89 0.18 7.26
CA LEU A 87 -12.12 -0.35 6.67
C LEU A 87 -11.78 -1.60 5.85
N SER A 88 -12.13 -2.76 6.38
CA SER A 88 -12.05 -4.03 5.69
C SER A 88 -13.45 -4.48 5.29
N LEU A 89 -13.65 -4.74 3.99
CA LEU A 89 -14.91 -5.18 3.43
C LEU A 89 -14.70 -6.54 2.77
N THR A 90 -15.41 -7.56 3.24
CA THR A 90 -15.35 -8.90 2.68
C THR A 90 -16.62 -9.20 1.89
N PHE A 91 -16.46 -9.65 0.65
CA PHE A 91 -17.54 -10.12 -0.22
C PHE A 91 -17.32 -11.60 -0.56
N ALA A 92 -18.28 -12.20 -1.26
CA ALA A 92 -18.21 -13.61 -1.65
C ALA A 92 -17.01 -13.91 -2.56
N GLU A 93 -16.76 -13.05 -3.54
CA GLU A 93 -15.79 -13.26 -4.62
C GLU A 93 -14.49 -12.45 -4.44
N TRP A 94 -14.53 -11.44 -3.57
CA TRP A 94 -13.42 -10.49 -3.38
C TRP A 94 -13.49 -9.81 -2.01
N ARG A 95 -12.41 -9.17 -1.60
CA ARG A 95 -12.34 -8.35 -0.39
C ARG A 95 -11.51 -7.11 -0.66
N CYS A 96 -11.73 -6.06 0.11
CA CYS A 96 -10.82 -4.92 0.12
C CYS A 96 -10.51 -4.49 1.54
N LYS A 97 -9.29 -4.00 1.73
CA LYS A 97 -8.82 -3.38 2.96
C LYS A 97 -8.37 -1.97 2.62
N ILE A 98 -8.90 -1.00 3.34
CA ILE A 98 -8.55 0.40 3.24
C ILE A 98 -8.04 0.81 4.61
N HIS A 99 -6.82 1.34 4.69
CA HIS A 99 -6.29 1.87 5.94
C HIS A 99 -5.64 3.24 5.72
N LEU A 100 -5.58 4.00 6.80
CA LEU A 100 -5.03 5.35 6.82
C LEU A 100 -3.52 5.25 7.07
N THR A 101 -2.73 6.07 6.38
CA THR A 101 -1.31 6.20 6.75
C THR A 101 -1.19 7.08 7.99
N GLN A 102 -0.22 6.77 8.86
CA GLN A 102 0.03 7.58 10.06
C GLN A 102 0.71 8.92 9.73
N THR A 103 1.37 9.01 8.57
CA THR A 103 2.30 10.09 8.22
C THR A 103 1.66 11.17 7.34
N GLY A 104 0.40 11.03 6.94
CA GLY A 104 -0.22 12.02 6.07
C GLY A 104 -1.66 11.72 5.66
N PRO A 105 -2.24 12.59 4.82
CA PRO A 105 -3.58 12.43 4.28
C PRO A 105 -3.55 11.46 3.09
N GLU A 106 -3.02 10.25 3.32
CA GLU A 106 -2.97 9.19 2.33
C GLU A 106 -3.76 7.99 2.85
N ILE A 107 -4.49 7.35 1.95
CA ILE A 107 -5.13 6.07 2.19
C ILE A 107 -4.42 5.00 1.39
N VAL A 108 -4.30 3.82 1.97
CA VAL A 108 -3.78 2.64 1.32
C VAL A 108 -4.94 1.70 1.06
N LEU A 109 -5.20 1.44 -0.20
CA LEU A 109 -6.22 0.51 -0.69
C LEU A 109 -5.55 -0.78 -1.14
N ASN A 110 -6.02 -1.90 -0.62
CA ASN A 110 -5.66 -3.24 -1.09
C ASN A 110 -6.94 -4.00 -1.47
N VAL A 111 -7.03 -4.49 -2.70
CA VAL A 111 -8.16 -5.26 -3.22
C VAL A 111 -7.67 -6.65 -3.59
N GLU A 112 -8.37 -7.68 -3.13
CA GLU A 112 -8.05 -9.08 -3.42
C GLU A 112 -9.29 -9.78 -3.95
N SER A 113 -9.15 -10.59 -4.98
CA SER A 113 -10.23 -11.41 -5.53
C SER A 113 -9.88 -12.89 -5.48
N ARG A 114 -10.87 -13.76 -5.60
CA ARG A 114 -10.71 -15.21 -5.59
C ARG A 114 -10.50 -15.75 -7.01
N GLY A 115 -9.26 -15.74 -7.47
CA GLY A 115 -8.88 -16.24 -8.80
C GLY A 115 -9.29 -15.34 -9.98
N ASP A 116 -9.95 -14.20 -9.72
CA ASP A 116 -10.63 -13.42 -10.74
C ASP A 116 -9.97 -12.05 -10.97
N VAL A 117 -8.90 -12.04 -11.77
CA VAL A 117 -8.08 -10.84 -12.04
C VAL A 117 -8.92 -9.69 -12.61
N ALA A 118 -9.87 -10.01 -13.49
CA ALA A 118 -10.74 -9.01 -14.10
C ALA A 118 -11.65 -8.35 -13.07
N LEU A 119 -12.23 -9.14 -12.16
CA LEU A 119 -13.02 -8.61 -11.04
C LEU A 119 -12.18 -7.72 -10.13
N MET A 120 -10.96 -8.15 -9.76
CA MET A 120 -10.05 -7.34 -8.94
C MET A 120 -9.74 -6.00 -9.62
N GLN A 121 -9.39 -6.00 -10.90
CA GLN A 121 -9.08 -4.76 -11.62
C GLN A 121 -10.28 -3.83 -11.73
N LEU A 122 -11.46 -4.38 -12.04
CA LEU A 122 -12.70 -3.62 -12.14
C LEU A 122 -13.06 -2.98 -10.79
N LYS A 123 -12.99 -3.75 -9.70
CA LYS A 123 -13.28 -3.24 -8.35
C LYS A 123 -12.23 -2.26 -7.85
N THR A 124 -10.97 -2.47 -8.18
CA THR A 124 -9.90 -1.52 -7.89
C THR A 124 -10.16 -0.19 -8.60
N ALA A 125 -10.43 -0.21 -9.90
CA ALA A 125 -10.73 1.00 -10.67
C ALA A 125 -12.00 1.71 -10.18
N GLU A 126 -13.05 0.95 -9.85
CA GLU A 126 -14.29 1.46 -9.27
C GLU A 126 -14.03 2.18 -7.94
N LEU A 127 -13.27 1.58 -7.03
CA LEU A 127 -12.92 2.17 -5.74
C LEU A 127 -12.07 3.43 -5.90
N LEU A 128 -11.04 3.38 -6.75
CA LEU A 128 -10.19 4.54 -7.04
C LEU A 128 -10.99 5.71 -7.61
N ALA A 129 -11.90 5.45 -8.54
CA ALA A 129 -12.77 6.48 -9.11
C ALA A 129 -13.67 7.11 -8.03
N ARG A 130 -14.22 6.32 -7.10
CA ARG A 130 -15.04 6.83 -5.98
C ARG A 130 -14.22 7.68 -5.01
N ILE A 131 -12.98 7.28 -4.75
CA ILE A 131 -12.04 8.02 -3.92
C ILE A 131 -11.72 9.37 -4.56
N ASP A 132 -11.44 9.39 -5.86
CA ASP A 132 -11.13 10.59 -6.64
C ASP A 132 -12.34 11.55 -6.75
N GLU A 133 -13.53 11.02 -7.05
CA GLU A 133 -14.80 11.77 -7.09
C GLU A 133 -15.05 12.48 -5.75
N LYS A 134 -14.90 11.75 -4.65
CA LYS A 134 -15.10 12.27 -3.30
C LYS A 134 -14.02 13.30 -2.93
N SER A 135 -12.78 13.07 -3.33
CA SER A 135 -11.67 14.00 -3.10
C SER A 135 -11.83 15.30 -3.91
N SER A 136 -12.42 15.22 -5.10
CA SER A 136 -12.69 16.37 -5.98
C SER A 136 -13.91 17.19 -5.53
N SER A 137 -14.94 16.54 -4.99
CA SER A 137 -16.20 17.18 -4.58
C SER A 137 -16.11 18.03 -3.30
N GLU A 138 -15.01 17.92 -2.54
CA GLU A 138 -14.71 18.79 -1.38
C GLU A 138 -13.76 19.95 -1.76
N SER A 139 -13.84 20.44 -3.01
CA SER A 139 -13.14 21.65 -3.49
C SER A 139 -13.95 22.92 -3.29
#